data_AF-A0A0F9GJS0-F1
#
_entry.id   AF-A0A0F9GJS0-F1
#
_cell.length_a   1.000
_cell.length_b   1.000
_cell.length_c   1.000
_cell.angle_alpha   90.00
_cell.angle_beta   90.00
_cell.angle_gamma   90.00
#
_symmetry.space_group_name_H-M   'P 1'
#
loop_
_entity.id
_entity.type
_entity.pdbx_description
1 polymer ?
#
loop_
_entity_poly.entity_id
_entity_poly.type
_entity_poly.pdbx_seq_one_letter_code
_entity_poly.pdbx_strand_id
1 'polypeptide(L)' 'MEVIQGIIDAFGGLRPMARKLGVTHQIIYDWRKRGVIPGKRQQQVSGLAAELGIGLSSFKCPQCGRFYSDT' A
#
# COMPACT_ATOMS: atom_id res chain seq x y z
N MET A 1 6.36 5.02 -13.42
CA MET A 1 6.60 4.29 -12.16
C MET A 1 5.25 3.89 -11.59
N GLU A 2 5.09 2.62 -11.23
CA GLU A 2 3.82 2.07 -10.73
C GLU A 2 3.57 2.50 -9.28
N VAL A 3 2.43 3.15 -9.00
CA VAL A 3 2.06 3.63 -7.66
C VAL A 3 2.15 2.52 -6.62
N ILE A 4 1.61 1.34 -6.94
CA ILE A 4 1.57 0.21 -6.01
C ILE A 4 2.98 -0.31 -5.71
N GLN A 5 3.89 -0.30 -6.70
CA GLN A 5 5.28 -0.70 -6.47
C GLN A 5 5.97 0.27 -5.51
N GLY A 6 5.77 1.58 -5.66
CA GLY A 6 6.34 2.57 -4.73
C GLY A 6 5.84 2.41 -3.29
N ILE A 7 4.55 2.11 -3.12
CA ILE A 7 3.99 1.76 -1.79
C ILE A 7 4.67 0.51 -1.25
N ILE A 8 4.76 -0.56 -2.06
CA ILE A 8 5.43 -1.82 -1.66
C ILE A 8 6.87 -1.55 -1.20
N ASP A 9 7.62 -0.72 -1.94
CA ASP A 9 9.00 -0.38 -1.63
C ASP A 9 9.11 0.42 -0.33
N ALA A 10 8.19 1.35 -0.07
CA ALA A 10 8.11 2.10 1.19
C ALA A 10 7.88 1.20 2.42
N PHE A 11 7.18 0.07 2.24
CA PHE A 11 7.03 -0.94 3.30
C PHE A 11 8.26 -1.85 3.48
N GLY A 12 9.29 -1.71 2.64
CA GLY A 12 10.50 -2.55 2.60
C GLY A 12 10.40 -3.71 1.63
N GLY A 13 9.42 -3.70 0.72
CA GLY A 13 9.20 -4.73 -0.28
C GLY A 13 7.97 -5.61 0.00
N LEU A 14 7.71 -6.52 -0.94
CA LEU A 14 6.46 -7.27 -1.03
C LEU A 14 6.21 -8.20 0.17
N ARG A 15 7.26 -8.89 0.65
CA ARG A 15 7.15 -9.80 1.82
C ARG A 15 7.04 -9.02 3.15
N PRO A 16 7.85 -7.98 3.41
CA PRO A 16 7.67 -7.14 4.61
C PRO A 16 6.29 -6.50 4.69
N MET A 17 5.76 -5.96 3.59
CA MET A 17 4.41 -5.39 3.54
C MET A 17 3.35 -6.43 3.92
N ALA A 18 3.41 -7.62 3.30
CA ALA A 18 2.46 -8.69 3.57
C ALA A 18 2.47 -9.13 5.04
N ARG A 19 3.66 -9.28 5.63
CA ARG A 19 3.83 -9.63 7.05
C ARG A 19 3.21 -8.59 7.97
N LYS A 20 3.48 -7.31 7.74
CA LYS A 20 2.96 -6.21 8.57
C LYS A 20 1.43 -6.09 8.46
N LEU A 21 0.87 -6.35 7.28
CA LEU A 21 -0.59 -6.35 7.04
C LEU A 21 -1.31 -7.64 7.46
N GLY A 22 -0.58 -8.69 7.89
CA GLY A 22 -1.17 -9.98 8.23
C GLY A 22 -1.84 -10.68 7.04
N VAL A 23 -1.31 -10.51 5.82
CA VAL A 23 -1.83 -11.12 4.59
C VAL A 23 -0.78 -11.99 3.90
N THR A 24 -1.20 -12.82 2.95
CA THR A 24 -0.25 -13.57 2.12
C THR A 24 0.45 -12.65 1.12
N HIS A 25 1.68 -13.00 0.76
CA HIS A 25 2.45 -12.26 -0.25
C HIS A 25 1.74 -12.22 -1.62
N GLN A 26 0.97 -13.28 -1.94
CA GLN A 26 0.17 -13.36 -3.17
C GLN A 26 -0.87 -12.24 -3.27
N ILE A 27 -1.50 -11.86 -2.15
CA ILE A 27 -2.49 -10.76 -2.14
C ILE A 27 -1.82 -9.44 -2.57
N ILE A 28 -0.63 -9.15 -2.06
CA ILE A 28 0.13 -7.95 -2.42
C ILE A 28 0.58 -8.00 -3.89
N TYR A 29 1.01 -9.18 -4.35
CA TYR A 29 1.35 -9.41 -5.76
C TYR A 29 0.14 -9.14 -6.66
N ASP A 30 -1.05 -9.60 -6.29
CA ASP A 30 -2.28 -9.41 -7.06
C ASP A 30 -2.68 -7.92 -7.12
N TRP A 31 -2.49 -7.16 -6.03
CA TRP A 31 -2.72 -5.71 -6.04
C TRP A 31 -1.79 -5.00 -7.03
N ARG A 32 -0.50 -5.36 -7.00
CA ARG A 32 0.48 -4.81 -7.94
C ARG A 32 0.14 -5.19 -9.38
N LYS A 33 -0.17 -6.46 -9.64
CA LYS A 33 -0.53 -6.95 -10.98
C LYS A 33 -1.78 -6.26 -11.52
N ARG A 34 -2.75 -5.97 -10.66
CA ARG A 34 -3.99 -5.26 -11.02
C ARG A 34 -3.85 -3.73 -11.02
N GLY A 35 -2.72 -3.20 -10.54
CA GLY A 35 -2.49 -1.76 -10.38
C GLY A 35 -3.38 -1.10 -9.32
N VAL A 36 -3.92 -1.86 -8.36
CA VAL A 36 -4.90 -1.34 -7.40
C VAL A 36 -4.85 -2.07 -6.05
N ILE A 37 -4.90 -1.28 -4.96
CA ILE A 37 -5.22 -1.76 -3.61
C ILE A 37 -6.74 -1.62 -3.39
N PRO A 38 -7.49 -2.68 -3.05
CA PRO A 38 -8.94 -2.61 -2.83
C PRO A 38 -9.31 -1.58 -1.76
N GLY A 39 -10.43 -0.86 -1.93
CA GLY A 39 -10.83 0.23 -1.02
C GLY A 39 -10.82 -0.13 0.46
N LYS A 40 -11.36 -1.30 0.84
CA LYS A 40 -11.33 -1.79 2.24
C LYS A 40 -9.91 -1.98 2.81
N ARG A 41 -8.92 -2.21 1.94
CA ARG A 41 -7.51 -2.39 2.29
C ARG A 41 -6.72 -1.09 2.27
N GLN A 42 -7.18 -0.06 1.53
CA GLN A 42 -6.51 1.24 1.48
C GLN A 42 -6.42 1.88 2.86
N GLN A 43 -7.50 1.86 3.64
CA GLN A 43 -7.48 2.37 5.02
C GLN A 43 -6.51 1.58 5.93
N GLN A 44 -6.45 0.25 5.78
CA GLN A 44 -5.51 -0.56 6.56
C GLN A 44 -4.06 -0.25 6.19
N VAL A 45 -3.77 -0.04 4.91
CA VAL A 45 -2.43 0.34 4.43
C VAL A 45 -2.04 1.72 4.96
N SER A 46 -2.92 2.72 4.84
CA SER A 46 -2.68 4.07 5.37
C SER A 46 -2.51 4.08 6.89
N GLY A 47 -3.39 3.44 7.64
CA GLY A 47 -3.30 3.38 9.10
C GLY A 47 -2.01 2.70 9.58
N LEU A 48 -1.67 1.55 8.98
CA LEU A 48 -0.43 0.86 9.31
C LEU A 48 0.81 1.66 8.89
N ALA A 49 0.75 2.41 7.80
CA ALA A 49 1.83 3.29 7.39
C ALA A 49 2.05 4.42 8.42
N ALA A 50 0.96 5.03 8.90
CA ALA A 50 1.00 6.04 9.96
C ALA A 50 1.59 5.46 11.26
N GLU A 51 1.13 4.29 11.70
CA GLU A 51 1.66 3.59 12.89
C GLU A 51 3.18 3.30 12.79
N LEU A 52 3.68 3.02 11.59
CA LEU A 52 5.08 2.70 11.33
C LEU A 52 5.93 3.90 10.90
N GLY A 53 5.35 5.10 10.81
CA GLY A 53 6.03 6.30 10.31
C GLY A 53 6.48 6.20 8.85
N ILE A 54 5.78 5.41 8.02
CA ILE A 54 6.03 5.25 6.60
C ILE A 54 5.24 6.34 5.85
N GLY A 55 5.95 7.29 5.22
CA GLY A 55 5.30 8.35 4.45
C GLY A 55 4.74 7.84 3.12
N LEU A 56 3.41 7.83 2.98
CA LEU A 56 2.70 7.46 1.75
C LEU A 56 2.01 8.64 1.06
N SER A 57 2.06 9.83 1.66
CA SER A 57 1.44 11.07 1.15
C SER A 57 1.80 11.45 -0.29
N SER A 58 2.90 10.95 -0.85
CA SER A 58 3.29 11.16 -2.24
C SER A 58 2.58 10.23 -3.25
N PHE A 59 1.92 9.17 -2.78
CA PHE A 59 1.25 8.19 -3.63
C PHE A 59 -0.22 8.55 -3.85
N LYS A 60 -0.63 8.60 -5.13
CA LYS A 60 -2.02 8.88 -5.54
C LYS A 60 -2.73 7.59 -5.93
N CYS A 61 -3.87 7.31 -5.31
CA CYS A 61 -4.71 6.16 -5.65
C CYS A 61 -5.22 6.28 -7.10
N PRO A 62 -4.96 5.29 -7.96
CA PRO A 62 -5.33 5.35 -9.38
C PRO A 62 -6.85 5.26 -9.62
N GLN A 63 -7.63 4.74 -8.67
CA GLN A 63 -9.08 4.57 -8.84
C GLN A 63 -9.90 5.79 -8.47
N CYS A 64 -9.54 6.48 -7.38
CA CYS A 64 -10.32 7.60 -6.85
C CYS A 64 -9.56 8.93 -6.88
N GLY A 65 -8.28 8.93 -7.25
CA GLY A 65 -7.44 10.12 -7.32
C GLY A 65 -7.05 10.72 -5.97
N ARG A 66 -7.41 10.10 -4.84
CA ARG A 66 -7.03 10.55 -3.50
C ARG A 66 -5.60 10.12 -3.16
N PHE A 67 -4.91 10.91 -2.34
CA PHE A 67 -3.61 10.53 -1.79
C PHE A 67 -3.77 9.55 -0.62
N TYR A 68 -2.80 8.66 -0.43
CA TYR A 68 -2.71 7.87 0.79
C TYR A 68 -2.26 8.81 1.91
N SER A 69 -3.14 9.07 2.88
CA SER A 69 -2.83 9.94 4.01
C SER A 69 -2.10 9.17 5.11
N ASP A 70 -1.18 9.87 5.78
CA ASP A 70 -0.44 9.39 6.95
C ASP A 70 -1.13 9.84 8.28
N THR A 71 -2.37 10.33 8.21
CA THR A 71 -3.17 10.89 9.31
C THR A 71 -4.28 9.96 9.78
#